data_AF-A0A7W9Z5R3-F1
#
_entry.id   AF-A0A7W9Z5R3-F1
#
_cell.length_a   1.000
_cell.length_b   1.000
_cell.length_c   1.000
_cell.angle_alpha   90.00
_cell.angle_beta   90.00
_cell.angle_gamma   90.00
#
_symmetry.space_group_name_H-M   'P 1'
#
loop_
_entity.id
_entity.type
_entity.pdbx_description
1 polymer ?
#
loop_
_entity_poly.entity_id
_entity_poly.type
_entity_poly.pdbx_seq_one_letter_code
_entity_poly.pdbx_strand_id
1 'polypeptide(L)' 'MSYTHLSQDERYQIQHLHSGGFSAGEIGAQIQRARTTISRELRRNASDEGTYRARPA' A
#
# COMPACT_ATOMS: atom_id res chain seq x y z
N MET A 1 -9.97 0.30 -19.10
CA MET A 1 -9.48 0.33 -17.70
C MET A 1 -8.29 1.27 -17.61
N SER A 2 -8.44 2.42 -16.97
CA SER A 2 -7.28 3.24 -16.58
C SER A 2 -6.55 2.48 -15.49
N TYR A 3 -5.40 1.90 -15.82
CA TYR A 3 -4.54 1.25 -14.84
C TYR A 3 -3.80 2.36 -14.08
N THR A 4 -4.48 2.94 -13.09
CA THR A 4 -3.91 4.00 -12.25
C THR A 4 -2.95 3.37 -11.26
N HIS A 5 -1.66 3.39 -11.60
CA HIS A 5 -0.59 3.04 -10.68
C HIS A 5 -0.72 3.83 -9.37
N LEU A 6 -0.29 3.22 -8.28
CA LEU A 6 -0.12 3.95 -7.03
C LEU A 6 0.97 5.00 -7.23
N SER A 7 0.64 6.25 -6.93
CA SER A 7 1.60 7.35 -6.93
C SER A 7 2.64 7.13 -5.84
N GLN A 8 3.73 7.89 -5.91
CA GLN A 8 4.76 7.84 -4.88
C GLN A 8 4.18 8.21 -3.50
N ASP A 9 3.35 9.24 -3.45
CA ASP A 9 2.71 9.70 -2.21
C ASP A 9 1.78 8.64 -1.63
N GLU A 10 1.01 7.94 -2.46
CA GLU A 10 0.15 6.84 -2.02
C GLU A 10 0.99 5.69 -1.45
N ARG A 11 2.13 5.35 -2.06
CA ARG A 11 3.03 4.32 -1.53
C ARG A 11 3.61 4.72 -0.17
N TYR A 12 3.98 5.98 0.02
CA TYR A 12 4.43 6.47 1.33
C TYR A 12 3.32 6.44 2.38
N GLN A 13 2.08 6.81 2.01
CA GLN A 13 0.92 6.69 2.90
C GLN A 13 0.66 5.23 3.29
N ILE A 14 0.71 4.30 2.33
CA ILE A 14 0.59 2.86 2.60
C ILE A 14 1.67 2.41 3.58
N GLN A 15 2.92 2.84 3.39
CA GLN A 15 4.03 2.49 4.29
C GLN A 15 3.79 2.99 5.71
N HIS A 16 3.43 4.26 5.85
CA HIS A 16 3.17 4.86 7.16
C HIS A 16 2.04 4.11 7.89
N LEU A 17 0.91 3.91 7.22
CA LEU A 17 -0.25 3.24 7.81
C LEU A 17 0.02 1.75 8.09
N HIS A 18 0.68 1.04 7.18
CA HIS A 18 1.04 -0.36 7.42
C HIS A 18 2.00 -0.51 8.60
N SER A 19 2.96 0.41 8.76
CA SER A 19 3.85 0.43 9.93
C SER A 19 3.12 0.73 11.24
N GLY A 20 1.99 1.44 11.17
CA GLY A 20 1.07 1.67 12.29
C GLY A 20 0.13 0.49 12.58
N GLY A 21 0.24 -0.63 11.86
CA GLY A 21 -0.57 -1.83 12.08
C GLY A 21 -1.94 -1.82 11.40
N PHE A 22 -2.22 -0.85 10.54
CA PHE A 22 -3.49 -0.79 9.82
C PHE A 22 -3.60 -1.91 8.77
N SER A 23 -4.79 -2.49 8.64
CA SER A 23 -5.09 -3.49 7.63
C SER A 23 -5.19 -2.89 6.24
N ALA A 24 -4.99 -3.71 5.20
CA ALA A 24 -5.15 -3.27 3.80
C ALA A 24 -6.54 -2.68 3.48
N GLY A 25 -7.58 -3.04 4.25
CA GLY A 25 -8.91 -2.49 4.11
C GLY A 25 -9.00 -1.06 4.63
N GLU A 26 -8.47 -0.83 5.84
CA GLU A 26 -8.43 0.50 6.47
C GLU A 26 -7.57 1.47 5.66
N ILE A 27 -6.39 1.02 5.23
CA ILE A 27 -5.50 1.81 4.35
C ILE A 27 -6.24 2.21 3.08
N GLY A 28 -6.92 1.26 2.42
CA GLY A 28 -7.68 1.53 1.21
C GLY A 28 -8.82 2.52 1.42
N ALA A 29 -9.54 2.42 2.53
CA ALA A 29 -10.59 3.37 2.88
C ALA A 29 -10.03 4.79 3.10
N GLN A 30 -8.86 4.91 3.74
CA GLN A 30 -8.24 6.19 4.04
C GLN A 30 -7.70 6.91 2.80
N ILE A 31 -7.07 6.19 1.88
CA ILE A 31 -6.47 6.78 0.66
C ILE A 31 -7.35 6.63 -0.59
N GLN A 32 -8.60 6.21 -0.42
CA GLN A 32 -9.59 6.03 -1.49
C GLN A 32 -9.12 5.06 -2.59
N ARG A 33 -8.51 3.94 -2.16
CA ARG A 33 -8.05 2.86 -3.04
C ARG A 33 -8.68 1.52 -2.67
N ALA A 34 -8.87 0.68 -3.68
CA ALA A 34 -9.41 -0.66 -3.46
C ALA A 34 -8.47 -1.49 -2.57
N ARG A 35 -9.04 -2.19 -1.57
CA ARG A 35 -8.32 -3.15 -0.71
C ARG A 35 -7.44 -4.12 -1.50
N THR A 36 -7.91 -4.60 -2.65
CA THR A 36 -7.18 -5.54 -3.51
C THR A 36 -5.94 -4.90 -4.15
N THR A 37 -5.93 -3.59 -4.37
CA THR A 37 -4.75 -2.86 -4.83
C THR A 37 -3.72 -2.77 -3.71
N ILE A 38 -4.13 -2.39 -2.50
CA ILE A 38 -3.25 -2.32 -1.33
C ILE A 38 -2.67 -3.69 -0.98
N SER A 39 -3.50 -4.73 -0.94
CA SER A 39 -3.05 -6.09 -0.63
C SER A 39 -2.05 -6.62 -1.67
N ARG A 40 -2.26 -6.35 -2.96
CA ARG A 40 -1.30 -6.71 -4.01
C ARG A 40 0.01 -5.94 -3.87
N GLU A 41 -0.07 -4.65 -3.56
CA GLU A 41 1.10 -3.80 -3.34
C GLU A 41 1.93 -4.28 -2.15
N LEU A 42 1.29 -4.52 -1.00
CA LEU A 42 1.93 -5.06 0.20
C LEU A 42 2.57 -6.43 -0.09
N ARG A 43 1.83 -7.35 -0.74
CA ARG A 43 2.36 -8.68 -1.06
C ARG A 43 3.56 -8.64 -2.01
N ARG A 44 3.62 -7.68 -2.92
CA ARG A 44 4.72 -7.55 -3.90
C ARG A 44 5.96 -6.88 -3.34
N ASN A 45 5.80 -5.98 -2.36
CA ASN A 45 6.88 -5.13 -1.86
C ASN A 45 7.12 -5.24 -0.35
N ALA A 46 6.48 -6.19 0.34
CA ALA A 46 6.85 -6.58 1.70
C ALA A 46 8.12 -7.44 1.68
N SER A 47 8.99 -7.24 2.68
CA SER A 47 10.09 -8.15 2.97
C SER A 47 9.57 -9.47 3.54
N ASP A 48 10.44 -10.49 3.59
CA ASP A 48 10.14 -11.78 4.24
C ASP A 48 9.80 -11.62 5.75
N GLU A 49 10.20 -10.48 6.34
CA GLU A 49 9.91 -10.07 7.72
C GLU A 49 8.54 -9.38 7.86
N GLY A 50 7.76 -9.29 6.78
CA GLY A 50 6.44 -8.63 6.76
C GLY A 50 6.49 -7.09 6.73
N THR A 51 7.67 -6.49 6.60
CA THR A 51 7.81 -5.03 6.57
C THR A 51 7.66 -4.53 5.13
N TYR A 52 6.68 -3.64 4.91
CA TYR A 52 6.51 -2.97 3.62
C TYR A 52 7.45 -1.76 3.51
N ARG A 53 8.23 -1.69 2.42
CA ARG A 53 9.02 -0.50 2.08
C ARG A 53 8.54 0.09 0.76
N ALA A 54 8.07 1.34 0.81
CA ALA A 54 7.71 2.07 -0.39
C ALA A 54 8.94 2.18 -1.30
N ARG A 55 8.80 1.81 -2.57
CA ARG A 55 9.83 2.00 -3.59
C ARG A 55 9.50 3.25 -4.41
N PRO A 56 10.50 4.04 -4.82
CA PRO A 56 10.32 5.07 -5.83
C PRO A 56 9.76 4.44 -7.12
N ALA A 57 8.77 5.10 -7.73
CA ALA A 57 8.16 4.71 -9.01
C ALA A 57 9.16 4.75 -10.17
#